data_AF-A0A953XE80-F1
#
_entry.id   AF-A0A953XE80-F1
#
_cell.length_a   1.000
_cell.length_b   1.000
_cell.length_c   1.000
_cell.angle_alpha   90.00
_cell.angle_beta   90.00
_cell.angle_gamma   90.00
#
_symmetry.space_group_name_H-M   'P 1'
#
loop_
_entity.id
_entity.type
_entity.pdbx_description
1 polymer ?
#
loop_
_entity_poly.entity_id
_entity_poly.type
_entity_poly.pdbx_seq_one_letter_code
_entity_poly.pdbx_strand_id
1 'polypeptide(L)' 'MLPFHDMTTMIEERNEARMNFRTKPRIKSAIQQAAALSGVDDSVFTMNAAYQAAMATIAAHEQTVLQSVD' A
#
# COMPACT_ATOMS: atom_id res chain seq x y z
N MET A 1 -11.55 -0.95 -16.92
CA MET A 1 -11.08 -0.66 -15.56
C MET A 1 -10.46 -1.92 -15.00
N LEU A 2 -9.23 -1.87 -14.51
CA LEU A 2 -8.64 -3.01 -13.79
C LEU A 2 -9.33 -3.12 -12.41
N PRO A 3 -9.64 -4.33 -11.93
CA PRO A 3 -10.23 -4.49 -10.61
C PRO A 3 -9.22 -4.02 -9.54
N PHE A 4 -9.65 -3.11 -8.66
CA PHE A 4 -8.87 -2.72 -7.50
C PHE A 4 -8.97 -3.83 -6.45
N HIS A 5 -7.84 -4.47 -6.13
CA HIS A 5 -7.77 -5.48 -5.09
C HIS A 5 -7.24 -4.85 -3.80
N ASP A 6 -8.13 -4.62 -2.84
CA ASP A 6 -7.79 -4.06 -1.55
C ASP A 6 -7.42 -5.17 -0.54
N MET A 7 -6.13 -5.40 -0.36
CA MET A 7 -5.64 -6.40 0.59
C MET A 7 -5.90 -6.00 2.05
N THR A 8 -6.12 -4.71 2.32
CA THR A 8 -6.33 -4.23 3.69
C THR A 8 -7.69 -4.65 4.24
N THR A 9 -8.67 -4.92 3.37
CA THR A 9 -9.99 -5.44 3.77
C THR A 9 -9.95 -6.87 4.32
N MET A 10 -8.88 -7.62 4.06
CA MET A 10 -8.69 -8.97 4.59
C MET A 10 -8.16 -8.98 6.02
N ILE A 11 -7.77 -7.82 6.55
CA ILE A 11 -7.26 -7.67 7.91
C ILE A 11 -8.45 -7.40 8.83
N GLU A 12 -8.83 -8.40 9.64
CA GLU A 12 -9.98 -8.33 10.54
C GLU A 12 -9.64 -7.58 11.84
N GLU A 13 -9.17 -6.34 11.72
CA GLU A 13 -8.76 -5.47 12.83
C GLU A 13 -9.38 -4.08 12.71
N ARG A 14 -9.48 -3.36 13.84
CA ARG A 14 -9.99 -1.99 13.85
C ARG A 14 -8.89 -1.01 13.43
N ASN A 15 -9.29 0.01 12.67
CA ASN A 15 -8.41 1.11 12.24
C ASN A 15 -8.10 2.08 13.40
N GLU A 16 -7.18 1.69 14.29
CA GLU A 16 -6.80 2.48 15.47
C GLU A 16 -5.50 3.28 15.26
N ALA A 17 -4.61 2.80 14.38
CA ALA A 17 -3.35 3.46 14.07
C ALA A 17 -3.50 4.57 13.01
N ARG A 18 -2.70 5.64 13.11
CA ARG A 18 -2.68 6.76 12.15
C ARG A 18 -1.30 6.96 11.55
N MET A 19 -1.23 7.14 10.23
CA MET A 19 -0.02 7.51 9.51
C MET A 19 -0.17 8.91 8.90
N ASN A 20 0.44 9.93 9.51
CA ASN A 20 0.36 11.31 9.04
C ASN A 20 1.51 11.61 8.06
N PHE A 21 1.19 11.76 6.77
CA PHE A 21 2.19 12.07 5.73
C PHE A 21 2.01 13.48 5.15
N ARG A 22 3.13 14.18 5.00
CA ARG A 22 3.20 15.40 4.17
C ARG A 22 3.81 15.04 2.82
N THR A 23 3.18 15.47 1.74
CA THR A 23 3.63 15.17 0.37
C THR A 23 3.63 16.43 -0.48
N LYS A 24 4.33 16.38 -1.63
CA LYS A 24 4.30 17.46 -2.62
C LYS A 24 2.95 17.46 -3.36
N PRO A 25 2.43 18.62 -3.81
CA PRO A 25 1.14 18.71 -4.51
C PRO A 25 1.01 17.78 -5.73
N ARG A 26 2.10 17.61 -6.50
CA ARG A 26 2.14 16.68 -7.64
C ARG A 26 1.92 15.22 -7.23
N ILE A 27 2.48 14.80 -6.10
CA ILE A 27 2.31 13.44 -5.58
C ILE A 27 0.86 13.22 -5.16
N LYS A 28 0.29 14.18 -4.42
CA LYS A 28 -1.13 14.15 -4.03
C LYS A 28 -2.05 14.01 -5.26
N SER A 29 -1.83 14.83 -6.28
CA SER A 29 -2.67 14.85 -7.49
C SER A 29 -2.62 13.51 -8.23
N ALA A 30 -1.43 12.90 -8.34
CA ALA A 30 -1.25 11.60 -8.98
C ALA A 30 -1.97 10.48 -8.21
N ILE A 31 -1.88 10.47 -6.87
CA ILE A 31 -2.56 9.49 -6.02
C ILE A 31 -4.08 9.63 -6.17
N GLN A 32 -4.61 10.86 -6.11
CA GLN A 32 -6.04 11.11 -6.25
C GLN A 32 -6.58 10.66 -7.61
N GLN A 33 -5.82 10.91 -8.69
CA GLN A 33 -6.18 10.43 -10.02
C GLN A 33 -6.20 8.89 -10.09
N ALA A 34 -5.19 8.22 -9.53
CA ALA A 34 -5.11 6.76 -9.52
C ALA A 34 -6.23 6.13 -8.68
N ALA A 35 -6.55 6.72 -7.53
CA ALA A 35 -7.66 6.30 -6.67
C ALA A 35 -9.01 6.41 -7.41
N ALA A 36 -9.25 7.54 -8.10
CA ALA A 36 -10.44 7.74 -8.92
C ALA A 36 -10.55 6.73 -10.07
N LEU A 37 -9.45 6.43 -10.76
CA LEU A 37 -9.41 5.39 -11.81
C LEU A 37 -9.70 3.98 -11.26
N SER A 38 -9.39 3.76 -9.99
CA SER A 38 -9.60 2.50 -9.26
C SER A 38 -10.97 2.43 -8.57
N GLY A 39 -11.73 3.53 -8.56
CA GLY A 39 -13.05 3.60 -7.91
C GLY A 39 -13.02 3.62 -6.38
N VAL A 40 -11.91 4.07 -5.77
CA VAL A 40 -11.72 4.09 -4.31
C VAL A 40 -11.24 5.45 -3.80
N ASP A 41 -11.29 5.65 -2.49
CA ASP A 41 -10.75 6.83 -1.82
C ASP A 41 -9.22 6.87 -1.83
N ASP A 42 -8.66 8.09 -1.71
CA ASP A 42 -7.21 8.32 -1.71
C ASP A 42 -6.50 7.63 -0.53
N SER A 43 -7.12 7.61 0.65
CA SER A 43 -6.62 6.92 1.84
C SER A 43 -6.56 5.41 1.63
N VAL A 44 -7.62 4.80 1.09
CA VAL A 44 -7.71 3.36 0.78
C VAL A 44 -6.66 2.98 -0.26
N PHE A 45 -6.57 3.74 -1.36
CA PHE A 45 -5.57 3.52 -2.39
C PHE A 45 -4.16 3.57 -1.82
N THR A 46 -3.87 4.58 -1.00
CA THR A 46 -2.54 4.78 -0.40
C THR A 46 -2.19 3.68 0.58
N MET A 47 -3.12 3.29 1.47
CA MET A 47 -2.88 2.26 2.48
C MET A 47 -2.64 0.90 1.83
N ASN A 48 -3.46 0.52 0.85
CA ASN A 48 -3.29 -0.73 0.12
C ASN A 48 -1.94 -0.77 -0.63
N ALA A 49 -1.59 0.29 -1.36
CA ALA A 49 -0.32 0.37 -2.06
C ALA A 49 0.89 0.31 -1.11
N ALA A 50 0.82 1.03 0.02
CA ALA A 50 1.87 1.02 1.03
C ALA A 50 2.02 -0.37 1.69
N TYR A 51 0.90 -1.02 2.02
CA TYR A 51 0.91 -2.35 2.62
C TYR A 51 1.48 -3.40 1.65
N GLN A 52 1.05 -3.40 0.40
CA GLN A 52 1.61 -4.30 -0.63
C GLN A 52 3.12 -4.12 -0.80
N ALA A 53 3.58 -2.86 -0.90
CA ALA A 53 5.01 -2.56 -1.02
C ALA A 53 5.79 -3.01 0.22
N ALA A 54 5.23 -2.83 1.42
CA ALA A 54 5.85 -3.28 2.67
C ALA A 54 5.96 -4.81 2.72
N MET A 55 4.89 -5.54 2.40
CA MET A 55 4.90 -7.01 2.36
C MET A 55 5.91 -7.54 1.35
N ALA A 56 5.96 -6.96 0.15
CA ALA A 56 6.94 -7.33 -0.87
C ALA A 56 8.39 -7.06 -0.40
N THR A 57 8.62 -5.94 0.28
CA THR A 57 9.94 -5.59 0.82
C THR A 57 10.38 -6.54 1.93
N ILE A 58 9.47 -6.87 2.86
CA ILE A 58 9.74 -7.82 3.95
C ILE A 58 10.06 -9.20 3.37
N ALA A 59 9.22 -9.71 2.46
CA ALA A 59 9.43 -11.02 1.84
C ALA A 59 10.74 -11.09 1.06
N ALA A 60 11.09 -10.05 0.29
CA ALA A 60 12.35 -9.99 -0.44
C ALA A 60 13.57 -9.99 0.51
N HIS A 61 13.46 -9.30 1.65
CA HIS A 61 14.52 -9.29 2.65
C HIS A 61 14.69 -10.67 3.30
N GLU A 62 13.60 -11.31 3.70
CA GLU A 62 13.61 -12.65 4.30
C GLU A 62 14.20 -13.70 3.35
N GLN A 63 13.84 -13.67 2.07
CA GLN A 63 14.41 -14.57 1.05
C GLN A 63 15.93 -14.37 0.87
N THR A 64 16.38 -13.12 0.86
CA THR A 64 17.80 -12.78 0.69
C THR A 64 18.64 -13.27 1.89
N VAL A 65 18.09 -13.20 3.11
CA VAL A 65 18.76 -13.69 4.33
C VAL A 65 18.82 -15.22 4.36
N LEU A 66 17.75 -15.91 3.95
CA LEU A 66 17.73 -17.37 3.93
C LEU A 66 18.68 -17.98 2.88
N GLN A 67 18.92 -17.29 1.76
CA GLN A 67 19.86 -17.74 0.73
C GLN A 67 21.34 -17.51 1.08
N SER A 68 21.67 -16.68 2.08
CA SER A 68 23.06 -16.34 2.39
C SER A 68 23.78 -17.36 3.28
N VAL A 69 23.24 -18.56 3.47
CA VAL A 69 23.77 -19.60 4.39
C VAL A 69 24.19 -20.88 3.66
N ASP A 70 24.13 -20.92 2.32
CA ASP A 70 24.66 -22.03 1.51
C ASP A 70 26.00 -21.69 0.82
#